data_AF-A0AAI8Z6P6-F1
#
_entry.id   AF-A0AAI8Z6P6-F1
#
_cell.length_a   1.000
_cell.length_b   1.000
_cell.length_c   1.000
_cell.angle_alpha   90.00
_cell.angle_beta   90.00
_cell.angle_gamma   90.00
#
_symmetry.space_group_name_H-M   'P 1'
#
loop_
_entity.id
_entity.type
_entity.pdbx_description
1 polymer ?
#
loop_
_entity_poly.entity_id
_entity_poly.type
_entity_poly.pdbx_seq_one_letter_code
_entity_poly.pdbx_strand_id
1 'polypeptide(L)'
;MRSAPPASCHPTLFQEDRTIPRTSHDNNLPTVPIEREPQSSTDALLVDSDEMLAHMWQTSRAISIRTQVTVRCRAIAKCVWREWRNLLRLHDGQWILPGDLLAALSHSFEQTVVDYGWVSHWRELPPAFTQIMKKTAQAVTDFS
;
A
#
# COMPACT_ATOMS: atom_id res chain seq x y z
N MET A 1 -38.53 2.85 -44.11
CA MET A 1 -39.11 4.11 -44.62
C MET A 1 -39.76 4.86 -43.46
N ARG A 2 -39.60 6.19 -43.46
CA ARG A 2 -40.01 7.22 -42.46
C ARG A 2 -38.98 7.39 -41.33
N SER A 3 -37.93 8.20 -41.52
CA SER A 3 -37.88 9.68 -41.50
C SER A 3 -37.89 10.26 -40.08
N ALA A 4 -36.72 10.76 -39.65
CA ALA A 4 -36.51 11.82 -38.65
C ALA A 4 -37.09 13.17 -39.21
N PRO A 5 -37.11 14.36 -38.53
CA PRO A 5 -36.03 14.94 -37.72
C PRO A 5 -36.53 15.94 -36.59
N PRO A 6 -35.90 17.11 -36.27
CA PRO A 6 -35.25 17.38 -34.97
C PRO A 6 -35.64 18.75 -34.31
N ALA A 7 -35.07 19.08 -33.14
CA ALA A 7 -34.82 20.45 -32.63
C ALA A 7 -34.02 20.31 -31.30
N SER A 8 -32.81 20.82 -31.06
CA SER A 8 -32.11 22.09 -31.32
C SER A 8 -32.52 23.26 -30.40
N CYS A 9 -31.47 23.93 -29.88
CA CYS A 9 -31.43 25.31 -29.33
C CYS A 9 -31.96 25.51 -27.89
N HIS A 10 -31.37 26.27 -26.96
CA HIS A 10 -30.13 27.08 -26.81
C HIS A 10 -30.07 27.50 -25.29
N PRO A 11 -29.25 28.45 -24.80
CA PRO A 11 -28.64 28.42 -23.47
C PRO A 11 -29.31 29.42 -22.50
N THR A 12 -28.90 29.41 -21.23
CA THR A 12 -29.15 30.57 -20.36
C THR A 12 -27.89 31.00 -19.65
N LEU A 13 -27.31 32.05 -20.21
CA LEU A 13 -26.28 32.90 -19.66
C LEU A 13 -27.03 33.95 -18.82
N PHE A 14 -26.84 33.95 -17.49
CA PHE A 14 -27.23 35.09 -16.65
C PHE A 14 -25.99 35.67 -16.00
N GLN A 15 -25.67 36.85 -16.50
CA GLN A 15 -24.70 37.80 -16.00
C GLN A 15 -25.50 38.77 -15.14
N GLU A 16 -25.25 38.83 -13.84
CA GLU A 16 -25.68 39.95 -13.00
C GLU A 16 -24.46 40.69 -12.48
N ASP A 17 -24.24 41.83 -13.11
CA ASP A 17 -23.45 42.95 -12.63
C ASP A 17 -24.15 43.56 -11.41
N ARG A 18 -23.49 43.57 -10.25
CA ARG A 18 -23.78 44.53 -9.18
C ARG A 18 -22.48 44.99 -8.54
N THR A 19 -22.16 46.24 -8.81
CA THR A 19 -21.03 46.98 -8.25
C THR A 19 -21.42 47.60 -6.89
N ILE A 20 -20.38 47.78 -6.03
CA ILE A 20 -20.20 48.77 -4.92
C ILE A 20 -20.63 48.28 -3.49
N PRO A 21 -19.93 48.58 -2.36
CA PRO A 21 -18.76 49.44 -2.10
C PRO A 21 -17.55 48.80 -1.37
N ARG A 22 -16.42 49.53 -1.43
CA ARG A 22 -15.30 49.48 -0.46
C ARG A 22 -15.78 49.79 0.96
N THR A 23 -15.47 48.91 1.90
CA THR A 23 -15.27 49.26 3.31
C THR A 23 -13.96 48.64 3.77
N SER A 24 -12.99 49.51 4.08
CA SER A 24 -11.80 49.15 4.84
C SER A 24 -12.20 48.63 6.21
N HIS A 25 -11.75 47.42 6.54
CA HIS A 25 -11.57 47.01 7.93
C HIS A 25 -10.26 46.25 8.01
N ASP A 26 -9.32 46.88 8.72
CA ASP A 26 -8.19 46.24 9.37
C ASP A 26 -8.61 44.92 10.00
N ASN A 27 -8.06 43.82 9.49
CA ASN A 27 -7.91 42.59 10.24
C ASN A 27 -6.45 42.17 10.10
N ASN A 28 -5.65 42.63 11.06
CA ASN A 28 -4.37 42.04 11.40
C ASN A 28 -4.58 40.53 11.64
N LEU A 29 -4.27 39.72 10.63
CA LEU A 29 -4.03 38.30 10.84
C LEU A 29 -2.68 38.18 11.56
N PRO A 30 -2.60 37.52 12.73
CA PRO A 30 -1.30 37.05 13.19
C PRO A 30 -0.83 36.00 12.18
N THR A 31 0.28 36.31 11.48
CA THR A 31 1.09 35.34 10.76
C THR A 31 1.57 34.31 11.78
N VAL A 32 0.81 33.23 11.93
CA VAL A 32 1.27 32.04 12.65
C VAL A 32 2.47 31.52 11.85
N PRO A 33 3.65 31.35 12.46
CA PRO A 33 4.70 30.58 11.83
C PRO A 33 4.12 29.18 11.62
N ILE A 34 3.96 28.79 10.36
CA ILE A 34 3.74 27.39 10.02
C ILE A 34 5.03 26.71 10.47
N GLU A 35 5.04 26.18 11.70
CA GLU A 35 5.97 25.14 12.11
C GLU A 35 5.81 24.03 11.09
N ARG A 36 6.75 23.99 10.14
CA ARG A 36 6.99 22.79 9.37
C ARG A 36 7.43 21.76 10.39
N GLU A 37 6.48 20.94 10.84
CA GLU A 37 6.80 19.69 11.52
C GLU A 37 7.91 18.99 10.72
N PRO A 38 8.91 18.40 11.40
CA PRO A 38 9.96 17.67 10.72
C PRO A 38 9.28 16.59 9.89
N GLN A 39 9.33 16.75 8.56
CA GLN A 39 9.00 15.67 7.65
C GLN A 39 9.89 14.52 8.08
N SER A 40 9.29 13.49 8.68
CA SER A 40 9.99 12.26 8.98
C SER A 40 10.52 11.77 7.65
N SER A 41 11.81 12.01 7.41
CA SER A 41 12.54 11.45 6.28
C SER A 41 12.45 9.95 6.43
N THR A 42 11.38 9.38 5.87
CA THR A 42 11.32 7.95 5.65
C THR A 42 12.19 7.76 4.43
N ASP A 43 13.50 7.68 4.68
CA ASP A 43 14.47 7.52 3.62
C ASP A 43 14.11 6.25 2.85
N ALA A 44 14.05 6.36 1.52
CA ALA A 44 13.82 5.21 0.67
C ALA A 44 14.91 4.17 0.95
N LEU A 45 14.54 2.89 0.94
CA LEU A 45 15.49 1.79 1.05
C LEU A 45 15.93 1.36 -0.35
N LEU A 46 17.20 1.01 -0.51
CA LEU A 46 17.67 0.31 -1.69
C LEU A 46 17.27 -1.17 -1.55
N VAL A 47 16.53 -1.70 -2.52
CA VAL A 47 16.14 -3.10 -2.51
C VAL A 47 17.35 -3.96 -2.88
N ASP A 48 17.90 -4.68 -1.90
CA ASP A 48 18.77 -5.84 -2.10
C ASP A 48 17.94 -7.10 -1.89
N SER A 49 17.51 -7.73 -2.98
CA SER A 49 16.57 -8.84 -2.89
C SER A 49 17.15 -10.05 -2.17
N ASP A 50 18.45 -10.33 -2.31
CA ASP A 50 19.09 -11.49 -1.69
C ASP A 50 19.26 -11.29 -0.18
N GLU A 51 19.69 -10.10 0.25
CA GLU A 51 19.81 -9.74 1.66
C GLU A 51 18.43 -9.74 2.34
N MET A 52 17.44 -9.11 1.70
CA MET A 52 16.05 -9.07 2.15
C MET A 52 15.46 -10.46 2.32
N LEU A 53 15.61 -11.33 1.31
CA LEU A 53 15.12 -12.70 1.37
C LEU A 53 15.82 -13.51 2.46
N ALA A 54 17.13 -13.32 2.66
CA ALA A 54 17.87 -13.99 3.72
C ALA A 54 17.33 -13.59 5.11
N HIS A 55 17.11 -12.31 5.36
CA HIS A 55 16.59 -11.81 6.63
C HIS A 55 15.15 -12.25 6.89
N MET A 56 14.28 -12.15 5.87
CA MET A 56 12.91 -12.67 5.95
C MET A 56 12.90 -14.16 6.28
N TRP A 57 13.79 -14.95 5.68
CA TRP A 57 13.87 -16.39 5.93
C TRP A 57 14.31 -16.70 7.36
N GLN A 58 15.33 -15.98 7.86
CA GLN A 58 15.79 -16.11 9.25
C GLN A 58 14.67 -15.78 10.25
N THR A 59 13.95 -14.67 10.02
CA THR A 59 12.80 -14.26 10.82
C THR A 59 11.70 -15.32 10.80
N SER A 60 11.33 -15.82 9.63
CA SER A 60 10.32 -16.86 9.47
C SER A 60 10.70 -18.15 10.23
N ARG A 61 11.96 -18.58 10.16
CA ARG A 61 12.45 -19.75 10.90
C ARG A 61 12.40 -19.54 12.42
N ALA A 62 12.86 -18.38 12.90
CA ALA A 62 12.88 -18.08 14.33
C ALA A 62 11.47 -18.10 14.94
N ILE A 63 10.46 -17.61 14.22
CA ILE A 63 9.07 -17.60 14.67
C ILE A 63 8.43 -18.98 14.50
N SER A 64 8.66 -19.65 13.37
CA SER A 64 8.05 -20.95 13.07
C SER A 64 8.50 -22.06 14.03
N ILE A 65 9.73 -22.02 14.54
CA ILE A 65 10.21 -22.98 15.56
C ILE A 65 9.34 -22.92 16.82
N ARG A 66 8.74 -21.77 17.12
CA ARG A 66 7.93 -21.55 18.33
C ARG A 66 6.44 -21.81 18.11
N THR A 67 6.01 -22.11 16.88
CA THR A 67 4.59 -22.21 16.54
C THR A 67 4.32 -23.46 15.71
N GLN A 68 3.37 -24.29 16.14
CA GLN A 68 2.96 -25.46 15.35
C GLN A 68 2.14 -25.01 14.14
N VAL A 69 2.73 -25.11 12.95
CA VAL A 69 2.08 -24.78 11.68
C VAL A 69 1.59 -26.05 10.97
N THR A 70 0.33 -26.05 10.55
CA THR A 70 -0.29 -27.19 9.83
C THR A 70 0.40 -27.45 8.48
N VAL A 71 0.22 -28.64 7.91
CA VAL A 71 0.74 -28.97 6.57
C VAL A 71 0.19 -28.02 5.50
N ARG A 72 -1.11 -27.68 5.58
CA ARG A 72 -1.76 -26.71 4.69
C ARG A 72 -1.09 -25.34 4.75
N CYS A 73 -0.87 -24.82 5.95
CA CYS A 73 -0.21 -23.52 6.12
C CYS A 73 1.24 -23.53 5.60
N ARG A 74 1.96 -24.64 5.71
CA ARG A 74 3.29 -24.79 5.10
C ARG A 74 3.24 -24.76 3.57
N ALA A 75 2.23 -25.37 2.96
CA ALA A 75 2.05 -25.30 1.51
C ALA A 75 1.74 -23.87 1.04
N ILE A 76 0.84 -23.16 1.75
CA ILE A 76 0.53 -21.75 1.51
C ILE A 76 1.80 -20.90 1.62
N ALA A 77 2.57 -21.06 2.70
CA ALA A 77 3.80 -20.31 2.92
C ALA A 77 4.81 -20.48 1.78
N LYS A 78 4.93 -21.68 1.22
CA LYS A 78 5.81 -21.94 0.06
C LYS A 78 5.39 -21.15 -1.18
N CYS A 79 4.08 -21.10 -1.46
CA CYS A 79 3.54 -20.32 -2.58
C CYS A 79 3.81 -18.83 -2.38
N VAL A 80 3.47 -18.30 -1.20
CA VAL A 80 3.69 -16.89 -0.86
C VAL A 80 5.18 -16.53 -0.93
N TRP A 81 6.05 -17.40 -0.42
CA TRP A 81 7.50 -17.19 -0.48
C TRP A 81 8.03 -17.09 -1.91
N ARG A 82 7.45 -17.85 -2.85
CA ARG A 82 7.81 -17.74 -4.27
C ARG A 82 7.37 -16.39 -4.84
N GLU A 83 6.15 -15.95 -4.54
CA GLU A 83 5.66 -14.66 -5.05
C GLU A 83 6.43 -13.47 -4.46
N TRP A 84 6.75 -13.50 -3.17
CA TRP A 84 7.60 -12.47 -2.54
C TRP A 84 8.99 -12.42 -3.14
N ARG A 85 9.61 -13.58 -3.43
CA ARG A 85 10.90 -13.63 -4.12
C ARG A 85 10.82 -13.00 -5.51
N ASN A 86 9.77 -13.30 -6.27
CA ASN A 86 9.58 -12.70 -7.59
C ASN A 86 9.41 -11.18 -7.48
N LEU A 87 8.59 -10.72 -6.53
CA LEU A 87 8.35 -9.30 -6.27
C LEU A 87 9.65 -8.57 -5.92
N LEU A 88 10.42 -9.09 -4.96
CA LEU A 88 11.69 -8.47 -4.55
C LEU A 88 12.69 -8.43 -5.71
N ARG A 89 12.78 -9.49 -6.52
CA ARG A 89 13.66 -9.53 -7.69
C ARG A 89 13.25 -8.55 -8.80
N LEU A 90 11.97 -8.27 -8.96
CA LEU A 90 11.49 -7.25 -9.92
C LEU A 90 11.93 -5.84 -9.51
N HIS A 91 12.14 -5.63 -8.22
CA HIS A 91 12.50 -4.34 -7.62
C HIS A 91 13.98 -4.26 -7.23
N ASP A 92 14.78 -5.28 -7.53
CA ASP A 92 16.19 -5.35 -7.16
C ASP A 92 16.98 -4.14 -7.70
N GLY A 93 17.76 -3.50 -6.83
CA GLY A 93 18.52 -2.28 -7.13
C GLY A 93 17.68 -1.00 -7.22
N GLN A 94 16.37 -1.04 -6.94
CA GLN A 94 15.51 0.15 -6.92
C GLN A 94 15.41 0.76 -5.53
N TRP A 95 15.25 2.09 -5.48
CA TRP A 95 14.94 2.80 -4.25
C TRP A 95 13.43 2.82 -4.05
N ILE A 96 12.93 2.23 -2.96
CA ILE A 96 11.50 2.09 -2.66
C ILE A 96 11.25 2.54 -1.23
N LEU A 97 10.10 3.16 -0.98
CA LEU A 97 9.70 3.47 0.39
C LEU A 97 9.42 2.17 1.16
N PRO A 98 9.94 2.00 2.38
CA PRO A 98 9.72 0.80 3.19
C PRO A 98 8.23 0.43 3.33
N GLY A 99 7.36 1.44 3.47
CA GLY A 99 5.91 1.27 3.56
C GLY A 99 5.28 0.69 2.29
N ASP A 100 5.73 1.14 1.11
CA ASP A 100 5.23 0.66 -0.17
C ASP A 100 5.65 -0.79 -0.42
N LEU A 101 6.89 -1.13 -0.08
CA LEU A 101 7.41 -2.49 -0.23
C LEU A 101 6.68 -3.46 0.70
N LEU A 102 6.46 -3.07 1.96
CA LEU A 102 5.68 -3.85 2.91
C LEU A 102 4.22 -4.02 2.46
N ALA A 103 3.60 -2.97 1.92
CA ALA A 103 2.25 -3.02 1.39
C ALA A 103 2.16 -3.99 0.20
N ALA A 104 3.15 -3.95 -0.70
CA ALA A 104 3.22 -4.83 -1.86
C ALA A 104 3.36 -6.31 -1.46
N LEU A 105 4.23 -6.63 -0.50
CA LEU A 105 4.38 -8.00 0.02
C LEU A 105 3.12 -8.47 0.77
N SER A 106 2.51 -7.59 1.57
CA SER A 106 1.27 -7.90 2.27
C SER A 106 0.14 -8.20 1.29
N HIS A 107 -0.05 -7.34 0.28
CA HIS A 107 -1.04 -7.55 -0.76
C HIS A 107 -0.77 -8.84 -1.55
N SER A 108 0.49 -9.11 -1.91
CA SER A 108 0.88 -10.36 -2.57
C SER A 108 0.51 -11.60 -1.74
N PHE A 109 0.68 -11.56 -0.40
CA PHE A 109 0.24 -12.65 0.47
C PHE A 109 -1.28 -12.84 0.40
N GLU A 110 -2.05 -11.76 0.55
CA GLU A 110 -3.51 -11.81 0.54
C GLU A 110 -4.03 -12.38 -0.78
N GLN A 111 -3.49 -11.91 -1.91
CA GLN A 111 -3.87 -12.36 -3.24
C GLN A 111 -3.47 -13.82 -3.48
N THR A 112 -2.24 -14.22 -3.13
CA THR A 112 -1.75 -15.60 -3.32
C THR A 112 -2.62 -16.61 -2.58
N VAL A 113 -3.12 -16.25 -1.39
CA VAL A 113 -3.97 -17.13 -0.61
C VAL A 113 -5.31 -17.39 -1.32
N VAL A 114 -5.87 -16.37 -1.98
CA VAL A 114 -7.13 -16.44 -2.72
C VAL A 114 -6.94 -17.13 -4.08
N ASP A 115 -5.93 -16.72 -4.85
CA ASP A 115 -5.67 -17.24 -6.21
C ASP A 115 -5.42 -18.74 -6.25
N TYR A 116 -4.74 -19.27 -5.25
CA TYR A 116 -4.46 -20.70 -5.15
C TYR A 116 -5.65 -21.49 -4.57
N GLY A 117 -6.80 -20.84 -4.35
CA GLY A 117 -8.04 -21.49 -3.90
C GLY A 117 -7.97 -22.02 -2.47
N TRP A 118 -7.06 -21.51 -1.63
CA TRP A 118 -6.94 -22.00 -0.26
C TRP A 118 -8.10 -21.52 0.59
N VAL A 119 -8.48 -20.25 0.52
CA VAL A 119 -9.62 -19.68 1.25
C VAL A 119 -10.21 -18.55 0.42
N SER A 120 -11.46 -18.16 0.69
CA SER A 120 -12.09 -17.04 -0.01
C SER A 120 -11.51 -15.71 0.46
N HIS A 121 -11.05 -15.65 1.72
CA HIS A 121 -10.38 -14.52 2.31
C HIS A 121 -9.24 -14.97 3.22
N TRP A 122 -8.08 -14.32 3.12
CA TRP A 122 -6.89 -14.63 3.95
C TRP A 122 -7.14 -14.64 5.47
N ARG A 123 -8.17 -13.94 5.96
CA ARG A 123 -8.56 -13.88 7.38
C ARG A 123 -9.14 -15.20 7.90
N GLU A 124 -9.53 -16.11 7.02
CA GLU A 124 -9.97 -17.46 7.38
C GLU A 124 -8.79 -18.38 7.78
N LEU A 125 -7.56 -17.97 7.49
CA LEU A 125 -6.37 -18.71 7.92
C LEU A 125 -6.14 -18.56 9.43
N PRO A 126 -5.48 -19.55 10.08
CA PRO A 126 -5.17 -19.48 11.50
C PRO A 126 -4.46 -18.17 11.87
N PRO A 127 -4.90 -17.45 12.93
CA PRO A 127 -4.30 -16.17 13.32
C PRO A 127 -2.80 -16.24 13.58
N ALA A 128 -2.34 -17.34 14.18
CA ALA A 128 -0.90 -17.56 14.42
C ALA A 128 -0.12 -17.64 13.09
N PHE A 129 -0.68 -18.26 12.06
CA PHE A 129 -0.05 -18.33 10.74
C PHE A 129 -0.01 -16.97 10.05
N THR A 130 -1.13 -16.24 10.05
CA THR A 130 -1.17 -14.90 9.44
C THR A 130 -0.21 -13.94 10.15
N GLN A 131 -0.07 -14.06 11.47
CA GLN A 131 0.91 -13.29 12.24
C GLN A 131 2.36 -13.63 11.86
N ILE A 132 2.68 -14.91 11.64
CA ILE A 132 4.02 -15.31 11.14
C ILE A 132 4.30 -14.66 9.78
N MET A 133 3.35 -14.73 8.84
CA MET A 133 3.52 -14.15 7.51
C MET A 133 3.69 -12.64 7.59
N LYS A 134 2.87 -11.94 8.39
CA LYS A 134 3.01 -10.49 8.60
C LYS A 134 4.37 -10.09 9.17
N LYS A 135 4.84 -10.80 10.20
CA LYS A 135 6.18 -10.54 10.76
C LYS A 135 7.30 -10.85 9.78
N THR A 136 7.13 -11.88 8.97
CA THR A 136 8.09 -12.21 7.92
C THR A 136 8.13 -11.11 6.86
N ALA A 137 6.98 -10.57 6.45
CA ALA A 137 6.89 -9.42 5.57
C ALA A 137 7.48 -8.17 6.22
N GLN A 138 7.26 -7.92 7.51
CA GLN A 138 7.85 -6.75 8.18
C GLN A 138 9.39 -6.75 8.12
N ALA A 139 10.01 -7.92 8.14
CA ALA A 139 11.47 -8.06 8.15
C ALA A 139 12.18 -7.43 6.93
N VAL A 140 11.47 -7.07 5.85
CA VAL A 140 12.05 -6.33 4.72
C VAL A 140 12.32 -4.85 5.03
N THR A 141 11.71 -4.29 6.07
CA THR A 141 11.92 -2.88 6.43
C THR A 141 12.94 -2.70 7.54
N ASP A 142 13.41 -3.79 8.14
CA ASP A 142 14.31 -3.75 9.30
C ASP A 142 15.79 -3.61 8.89
N PHE A 143 16.06 -3.30 7.62
CA PHE A 143 17.37 -2.97 7.09
C PHE A 143 17.65 -1.49 7.35
N SER A 144 18.45 -1.19 8.37
CA SER A 144 18.99 0.13 8.67
C SER A 144 20.38 0.01 9.26
#